data_AF-A0A920LDW8-F1
#
_entry.id   AF-A0A920LDW8-F1
#
_cell.length_a   1.000
_cell.length_b   1.000
_cell.length_c   1.000
_cell.angle_alpha   90.00
_cell.angle_beta   90.00
_cell.angle_gamma   90.00
#
_symmetry.space_group_name_H-M   'P 1'
#
loop_
_entity.id
_entity.type
_entity.pdbx_description
1 polymer ?
#
loop_
_entity_poly.entity_id
_entity_poly.type
_entity_poly.pdbx_seq_one_letter_code
_entity_poly.pdbx_strand_id
1 'polypeptide(L)'
;MQLSNYELMSKKYFTHATPTLFNAGTPKPQMSSCFLLTMQDDSIDGIYDTLKQTAKISQSAGGIGLSIHNIRSTGSYISGTNGTSNGIVPMLRVFNDTARYVDQGGGKKKGSFAFTLSHGMRYL
;
A
#
# COMPACT_ATOMS: atom_id res chain seq x y z
N MET A 1 -31.68 -0.42 11.62
CA MET A 1 -30.22 -0.60 11.50
C MET A 1 -29.44 0.68 11.85
N GLN A 2 -29.84 1.89 11.42
CA GLN A 2 -29.15 3.13 11.85
C GLN A 2 -29.33 3.50 13.33
N LEU A 3 -30.54 3.43 13.88
CA LEU A 3 -30.82 3.84 15.28
C LEU A 3 -30.07 2.99 16.31
N SER A 4 -30.00 1.67 16.09
CA SER A 4 -29.25 0.76 16.96
C SER A 4 -27.74 1.06 16.95
N ASN A 5 -27.18 1.41 15.79
CA ASN A 5 -25.76 1.75 15.66
C ASN A 5 -25.44 3.08 16.36
N TYR A 6 -26.30 4.09 16.19
CA TYR A 6 -26.17 5.38 16.85
C TYR A 6 -26.19 5.25 18.38
N GLU A 7 -27.18 4.53 18.92
CA GLU A 7 -27.31 4.31 20.38
C GLU A 7 -26.07 3.65 20.99
N LEU A 8 -25.51 2.64 20.33
CA LEU A 8 -24.34 1.93 20.83
C LEU A 8 -23.07 2.79 20.73
N MET A 9 -22.88 3.53 19.64
CA MET A 9 -21.73 4.43 19.46
C MET A 9 -21.80 5.66 20.37
N SER A 10 -22.98 6.27 20.57
CA SER A 10 -23.16 7.43 21.45
C SER A 10 -22.90 7.09 22.92
N LYS A 11 -23.25 5.86 23.33
CA LYS A 11 -22.95 5.28 24.64
C LYS A 11 -21.54 4.67 24.73
N LYS A 12 -20.72 4.80 23.68
CA LYS A 12 -19.32 4.35 23.61
C LYS A 12 -19.12 2.83 23.78
N TYR A 13 -20.11 2.01 23.42
CA TYR A 13 -19.96 0.56 23.42
C TYR A 13 -18.96 0.08 22.36
N PHE A 14 -18.87 0.78 21.22
CA PHE A 14 -17.85 0.59 20.20
C PHE A 14 -17.65 1.88 19.40
N THR A 15 -16.59 1.91 18.59
CA THR A 15 -16.36 2.97 17.60
C THR A 15 -15.92 2.35 16.28
N HIS A 16 -16.17 3.06 15.17
CA HIS A 16 -15.63 2.67 13.87
C HIS A 16 -14.20 3.20 13.69
N ALA A 17 -13.49 2.62 12.72
CA ALA A 17 -12.17 3.10 12.34
C ALA A 17 -12.25 4.53 11.77
N THR A 18 -11.14 5.25 11.90
CA THR A 18 -11.01 6.65 11.48
C THR A 18 -11.49 6.93 10.04
N PRO A 19 -11.17 6.12 9.01
CA PRO A 19 -11.68 6.36 7.66
C PRO A 19 -13.19 6.22 7.53
N THR A 20 -13.80 5.28 8.25
CA THR A 20 -15.25 5.14 8.31
C THR A 20 -15.89 6.39 8.91
N LEU A 21 -15.32 6.92 10.01
CA LEU A 21 -15.82 8.14 10.65
C LEU A 21 -15.65 9.40 9.78
N PHE A 22 -14.58 9.51 9.01
CA PHE A 22 -14.35 10.67 8.15
C PHE A 22 -15.14 10.65 6.85
N ASN A 23 -15.37 9.47 6.27
CA ASN A 23 -15.84 9.36 4.90
C ASN A 23 -17.27 8.80 4.77
N ALA A 24 -17.87 8.25 5.83
CA ALA A 24 -19.26 7.79 5.78
C ALA A 24 -20.21 8.95 5.41
N GLY A 25 -21.06 8.74 4.41
CA GLY A 25 -21.99 9.76 3.90
C GLY A 25 -21.37 10.85 3.01
N THR A 26 -20.07 10.76 2.70
CA THR A 26 -19.42 11.67 1.73
C THR A 26 -19.53 11.17 0.29
N PRO A 27 -19.31 12.01 -0.75
CA PRO A 27 -19.41 11.60 -2.16
C PRO A 27 -18.44 10.50 -2.59
N LYS A 28 -17.31 10.33 -1.88
CA LYS A 28 -16.32 9.26 -2.12
C LYS A 28 -16.07 8.50 -0.81
N PRO A 29 -16.98 7.59 -0.41
CA PRO A 29 -16.97 6.97 0.90
C PRO A 29 -15.96 5.82 0.96
N GLN A 30 -14.67 6.13 0.98
CA GLN A 30 -13.64 5.16 1.29
C GLN A 30 -13.66 4.92 2.81
N MET A 31 -14.11 3.74 3.25
CA MET A 31 -14.26 3.44 4.69
C MET A 31 -13.22 2.44 5.22
N SER A 32 -12.41 1.85 4.35
CA SER A 32 -11.44 0.80 4.69
C SER A 32 -10.08 1.37 5.07
N SER A 33 -9.50 0.91 6.17
CA SER A 33 -8.23 1.49 6.65
C SER A 33 -6.98 0.84 6.05
N CYS A 34 -6.99 -0.47 5.85
CA CYS A 34 -5.79 -1.24 5.55
C CYS A 34 -5.96 -2.06 4.27
N PHE A 35 -4.92 -2.08 3.45
CA PHE A 35 -4.87 -2.80 2.19
C PHE A 35 -3.65 -3.70 2.15
N LEU A 36 -3.85 -4.95 1.73
CA LEU A 36 -2.76 -5.89 1.48
C LEU A 36 -2.65 -6.08 -0.03
N LEU A 37 -1.45 -5.85 -0.54
CA LEU A 37 -1.12 -5.97 -1.96
C LEU A 37 0.03 -6.96 -2.12
N THR A 38 0.08 -7.61 -3.27
CA THR A 38 1.24 -8.37 -3.72
C THR A 38 1.78 -7.69 -4.96
N MET A 39 3.11 -7.61 -5.06
CA MET A 39 3.77 -7.13 -6.26
C MET A 39 3.30 -7.95 -7.47
N GLN A 40 2.83 -7.28 -8.52
CA GLN A 40 2.17 -7.95 -9.64
C GLN A 40 3.10 -8.87 -10.42
N ASP A 41 4.30 -8.40 -10.73
CA ASP A 41 5.28 -9.14 -11.52
C ASP A 41 6.72 -8.63 -11.24
N ASP A 42 7.71 -9.49 -11.50
CA ASP A 42 9.14 -9.14 -11.43
C ASP A 42 9.61 -8.48 -12.74
N SER A 43 8.95 -7.39 -13.09
CA SER A 43 9.20 -6.58 -14.28
C SER A 43 8.99 -5.10 -13.99
N ILE A 44 9.52 -4.23 -14.84
CA ILE A 44 9.32 -2.77 -14.69
C ILE A 44 7.83 -2.43 -14.76
N ASP A 45 7.09 -3.02 -15.69
CA ASP A 45 5.64 -2.79 -15.81
C ASP A 45 4.91 -3.24 -14.54
N GLY A 46 5.19 -4.45 -14.04
CA GLY A 46 4.60 -4.95 -12.79
C GLY A 46 4.92 -4.08 -11.57
N ILE A 47 6.16 -3.59 -11.46
CA ILE A 47 6.60 -2.70 -10.38
C ILE A 47 5.85 -1.36 -10.45
N TYR A 48 5.76 -0.74 -11.62
CA TYR A 48 5.14 0.57 -11.77
C TYR A 48 3.60 0.51 -11.72
N ASP A 49 2.97 -0.57 -12.17
CA ASP A 49 1.54 -0.79 -11.97
C ASP A 49 1.19 -1.00 -10.50
N THR A 50 2.01 -1.75 -9.77
CA THR A 50 1.90 -1.88 -8.32
C THR A 50 2.08 -0.52 -7.64
N LEU A 51 3.09 0.27 -8.04
CA LEU A 51 3.33 1.61 -7.51
C LEU A 51 2.13 2.53 -7.74
N LYS A 52 1.56 2.53 -8.95
CA LYS A 52 0.34 3.29 -9.28
C LYS A 52 -0.85 2.89 -8.41
N GLN A 53 -1.04 1.60 -8.14
CA GLN A 53 -2.07 1.16 -7.20
C GLN A 53 -1.80 1.65 -5.78
N THR A 54 -0.56 1.57 -5.30
CA THR A 54 -0.21 2.08 -3.96
C THR A 54 -0.45 3.57 -3.82
N ALA A 55 -0.12 4.36 -4.85
CA ALA A 55 -0.39 5.80 -4.89
C ALA A 55 -1.89 6.10 -4.77
N LYS A 56 -2.73 5.42 -5.55
CA LYS A 56 -4.20 5.62 -5.49
C LYS A 56 -4.78 5.29 -4.12
N ILE A 57 -4.32 4.22 -3.50
CA ILE A 57 -4.77 3.84 -2.15
C ILE A 57 -4.29 4.86 -1.11
N SER A 58 -3.02 5.27 -1.18
CA SER A 58 -2.44 6.29 -0.30
C SER A 58 -3.22 7.61 -0.36
N GLN A 59 -3.59 8.07 -1.57
CA GLN A 59 -4.41 9.28 -1.76
C GLN A 59 -5.71 9.24 -0.96
N SER A 60 -6.33 8.06 -0.84
CA SER A 60 -7.58 7.84 -0.11
C SER A 60 -7.40 7.55 1.39
N ALA A 61 -6.23 7.85 1.95
CA ALA A 61 -5.87 7.63 3.35
C ALA A 61 -5.81 6.14 3.79
N GLY A 62 -5.59 5.22 2.84
CA GLY A 62 -5.37 3.80 3.15
C GLY A 62 -3.91 3.51 3.53
N GLY A 63 -3.70 2.71 4.59
CA GLY A 63 -2.42 2.10 4.90
C GLY A 63 -2.19 0.83 4.05
N ILE A 64 -0.94 0.57 3.66
CA ILE A 64 -0.62 -0.49 2.69
C ILE A 64 0.41 -1.45 3.27
N GLY A 65 0.11 -2.75 3.23
CA GLY A 65 1.09 -3.82 3.35
C GLY A 65 1.38 -4.40 1.96
N LEU A 66 2.61 -4.31 1.47
CA LEU A 66 3.01 -4.82 0.16
C LEU A 66 3.97 -6.01 0.31
N SER A 67 3.62 -7.14 -0.30
CA SER A 67 4.54 -8.28 -0.42
C SER A 67 5.40 -8.17 -1.66
N ILE A 68 6.72 -8.25 -1.49
CA ILE A 68 7.73 -8.09 -2.55
C ILE A 68 8.60 -9.33 -2.75
N HIS A 69 8.11 -10.49 -2.31
CA HIS A 69 8.86 -11.76 -2.31
C HIS A 69 9.23 -12.28 -3.71
N ASN A 70 8.53 -11.83 -4.75
CA ASN A 70 8.77 -12.20 -6.14
C ASN A 70 9.79 -11.30 -6.84
N ILE A 71 10.24 -10.19 -6.24
CA ILE A 71 11.24 -9.31 -6.85
C ILE A 71 12.64 -9.93 -6.74
N ARG A 72 13.37 -9.93 -7.86
CA ARG A 72 14.74 -10.45 -7.92
C ARG A 72 15.71 -9.67 -7.03
N SER A 73 16.70 -10.39 -6.47
CA SER A 73 17.76 -9.81 -5.64
C SER A 73 18.79 -9.00 -6.44
N THR A 74 19.65 -8.27 -5.74
CA THR A 74 20.81 -7.61 -6.33
C THR A 74 21.73 -8.65 -6.99
N GLY A 75 22.25 -8.35 -8.18
CA GLY A 75 23.13 -9.24 -8.95
C GLY A 75 22.40 -10.27 -9.82
N SER A 76 21.07 -10.42 -9.70
CA SER A 76 20.29 -11.32 -10.55
C SER A 76 20.31 -10.86 -12.01
N TYR A 77 20.40 -11.83 -12.94
CA TYR A 77 20.46 -11.57 -14.37
C TYR A 77 19.17 -10.95 -14.93
N ILE A 78 19.30 -10.07 -15.92
CA ILE A 78 18.18 -9.44 -16.65
C ILE A 78 18.32 -9.81 -18.13
N SER A 79 17.47 -10.74 -18.59
CA SER A 79 17.50 -11.25 -19.97
C SER A 79 17.28 -10.17 -21.03
N GLY A 80 16.41 -9.20 -20.79
CA GLY A 80 16.06 -8.17 -21.78
C GLY A 80 17.15 -7.13 -22.04
N THR A 81 18.00 -6.83 -21.06
CA THR A 81 19.04 -5.79 -21.17
C THR A 81 20.46 -6.33 -21.05
N ASN A 82 20.60 -7.64 -20.90
CA ASN A 82 21.86 -8.34 -20.61
C ASN A 82 22.64 -7.74 -19.41
N GLY A 83 21.90 -7.20 -18.44
CA GLY A 83 22.43 -6.52 -17.27
C GLY A 83 22.20 -7.29 -15.97
N THR A 84 22.62 -6.70 -14.86
CA THR A 84 22.41 -7.22 -13.51
C THR A 84 21.46 -6.31 -12.72
N SER A 85 20.56 -6.91 -11.94
CA SER A 85 19.63 -6.18 -11.08
C SER A 85 20.35 -5.43 -9.97
N ASN A 86 19.88 -4.21 -9.68
CA ASN A 86 20.29 -3.46 -8.50
C ASN A 86 19.55 -3.91 -7.22
N GLY A 87 18.59 -4.83 -7.35
CA GLY A 87 17.80 -5.43 -6.27
C GLY A 87 16.72 -4.53 -5.69
N ILE A 88 16.27 -4.88 -4.48
CA ILE A 88 15.08 -4.26 -3.87
C ILE A 88 15.34 -2.84 -3.32
N VAL A 89 16.57 -2.49 -2.95
CA VAL A 89 16.84 -1.22 -2.26
C VAL A 89 16.51 0.00 -3.14
N PRO A 90 16.96 0.09 -4.41
CA PRO A 90 16.58 1.20 -5.28
C PRO A 90 15.08 1.23 -5.57
N MET A 91 14.44 0.08 -5.75
CA MET A 91 12.98 -0.01 -5.92
C MET A 91 12.26 0.58 -4.69
N LEU A 92 12.65 0.20 -3.48
CA LEU A 92 12.06 0.72 -2.24
C LEU A 92 12.25 2.23 -2.07
N ARG A 93 13.32 2.82 -2.59
CA ARG A 93 13.49 4.28 -2.61
C ARG A 93 12.40 4.98 -3.43
N VAL A 94 12.04 4.43 -4.59
CA VAL A 94 10.94 4.95 -5.44
C VAL A 94 9.60 4.88 -4.71
N PHE A 95 9.30 3.77 -4.02
CA PHE A 95 8.10 3.65 -3.22
C PHE A 95 8.08 4.63 -2.04
N ASN A 96 9.22 4.82 -1.37
CA ASN A 96 9.36 5.80 -0.29
C ASN A 96 9.08 7.23 -0.77
N ASP A 97 9.64 7.61 -1.91
CA ASP A 97 9.43 8.95 -2.47
C ASP A 97 7.97 9.14 -2.90
N THR A 98 7.35 8.09 -3.42
CA THR A 98 5.90 8.07 -3.71
C THR A 98 5.06 8.22 -2.45
N ALA A 99 5.41 7.55 -1.34
CA ALA A 99 4.72 7.69 -0.06
C ALA A 99 4.79 9.11 0.51
N ARG A 100 5.91 9.80 0.24
CA ARG A 100 6.13 11.20 0.65
C ARG A 100 5.40 12.19 -0.27
N TYR A 101 5.31 11.88 -1.56
CA TYR A 101 4.64 12.71 -2.55
C TYR A 101 3.12 12.61 -2.42
N VAL A 102 2.58 11.39 -2.31
CA VAL A 102 1.14 11.15 -2.20
C VAL A 102 0.72 11.16 -0.73
N ASP A 103 0.55 12.37 -0.21
CA ASP A 103 0.00 12.57 1.12
C ASP A 103 -1.49 12.23 1.20
N GLN A 104 -1.92 11.91 2.41
CA GLN A 104 -3.30 11.58 2.73
C GLN A 104 -4.06 12.86 3.07
N GLY A 105 -5.10 13.16 2.29
CA GLY A 105 -6.08 14.19 2.62
C GLY A 105 -5.58 15.63 2.52
N GLY A 106 -4.64 15.93 1.61
CA GLY A 106 -4.16 17.30 1.34
C GLY A 106 -3.16 17.81 2.38
N GLY A 107 -2.14 17.02 2.68
CA GLY A 107 -1.03 17.38 3.56
C GLY A 107 -1.19 17.00 5.03
N LYS A 108 -2.29 16.34 5.42
CA LYS A 108 -2.57 16.05 6.83
C LYS A 108 -1.74 14.88 7.39
N LYS A 109 -1.43 13.87 6.58
CA LYS A 109 -0.58 12.72 6.96
C LYS A 109 0.19 12.21 5.75
N LYS A 110 1.43 11.74 5.95
CA LYS A 110 2.19 11.06 4.90
C LYS A 110 1.64 9.65 4.66
N GLY A 111 1.84 9.10 3.47
CA GLY A 111 1.55 7.69 3.19
C GLY A 111 2.35 6.76 4.10
N SER A 112 1.76 5.62 4.46
CA SER A 112 2.40 4.60 5.31
C SER A 112 2.35 3.24 4.63
N PHE A 113 3.53 2.75 4.25
CA PHE A 113 3.71 1.47 3.55
C PHE A 113 4.57 0.54 4.42
N ALA A 114 4.11 -0.69 4.62
CA ALA A 114 4.86 -1.77 5.22
C ALA A 114 5.23 -2.79 4.13
N PHE A 115 6.51 -3.12 4.03
CA PHE A 115 6.97 -4.13 3.07
C PHE A 115 7.19 -5.46 3.78
N THR A 116 6.67 -6.53 3.20
CA THR A 116 6.91 -7.90 3.67
C THR A 116 7.81 -8.63 2.69
N LEU A 117 8.86 -9.25 3.23
CA LEU A 117 9.81 -10.05 2.50
C LEU A 117 9.93 -11.40 3.22
N SER A 118 9.74 -12.50 2.51
CA SER A 118 9.99 -13.84 3.03
C SER A 118 11.46 -14.20 2.84
N HIS A 119 12.12 -14.73 3.87
CA HIS A 119 13.48 -15.29 3.81
C HIS A 119 13.55 -16.65 3.07
N GLY A 120 12.60 -16.91 2.15
CA GLY A 120 12.55 -18.15 1.40
C GLY A 120 13.52 -18.10 0.22
N MET A 121 14.70 -18.68 0.40
CA MET A 121 15.55 -19.14 -0.70
C MET A 121 14.69 -19.99 -1.65
N ARG A 122 14.28 -19.43 -2.80
CA ARG A 122 13.94 -20.23 -3.97
C ARG A 122 15.25 -20.76 -4.56
N TYR A 123 15.84 -21.75 -3.90
CA TYR A 123 16.65 -22.74 -4.57
C TYR A 123 15.68 -23.77 -5.16
N LEU A 124 15.27 -23.54 -6.41
CA LEU A 124 14.78 -24.59 -7.31
C LEU A 124 15.46 -24.36 -8.65
#